data_AF-A0A7C1CB07-F1
#
_entry.id   AF-A0A7C1CB07-F1
#
_cell.length_a   1.000
_cell.length_b   1.000
_cell.length_c   1.000
_cell.angle_alpha   90.00
_cell.angle_beta   90.00
_cell.angle_gamma   90.00
#
_symmetry.space_group_name_H-M   'P 1'
#
loop_
_entity.id
_entity.type
_entity.pdbx_description
1 polymer ?
#
loop_
_entity_poly.entity_id
_entity_poly.type
_entity_poly.pdbx_seq_one_letter_code
_entity_poly.pdbx_strand_id
1 'polypeptide(L)' 'MKYFALYGMQINLDEVEYITETTLTIRGTRRRTTVPKEIVEHFGLKDGDRIRWILFKDNTLIIVPKIDRKASKK' A
#
# COMPACT_ATOMS: atom_id res chain seq x y z
N MET A 1 18.89 15.68 -5.64
CA MET A 1 17.48 15.27 -5.75
C MET A 1 17.36 14.25 -6.87
N LYS A 2 17.01 13.01 -6.54
CA LYS A 2 16.76 11.94 -7.53
C LYS A 2 15.25 11.66 -7.52
N TYR A 3 14.62 11.73 -8.69
CA TYR A 3 13.20 11.46 -8.86
C TYR A 3 13.01 10.19 -9.68
N PHE A 4 11.96 9.43 -9.38
CA PHE A 4 11.42 8.42 -10.28
C PHE A 4 10.04 8.89 -10.75
N ALA A 5 9.74 8.72 -12.05
CA ALA A 5 8.47 9.11 -12.63
C ALA A 5 7.62 7.84 -12.87
N LEU A 6 6.51 7.72 -12.15
CA LEU A 6 5.47 6.73 -12.44
C LEU A 6 4.27 7.48 -13.00
N TYR A 7 3.96 7.33 -14.29
CA TYR A 7 2.69 7.80 -14.89
C TYR A 7 2.27 9.24 -14.48
N GLY A 8 3.23 10.17 -14.39
CA GLY A 8 2.98 11.58 -14.01
C GLY A 8 3.12 11.91 -12.51
N MET A 9 3.32 10.91 -11.65
CA MET A 9 3.62 11.09 -10.23
C MET A 9 5.13 11.18 -10.01
N GLN A 10 5.56 12.28 -9.38
CA GLN A 10 6.94 12.53 -8.99
C GLN A 10 7.10 12.21 -7.50
N ILE A 11 7.91 11.20 -7.19
CA ILE A 11 8.23 10.82 -5.80
C ILE A 11 9.60 11.39 -5.43
N ASN A 12 9.66 12.19 -4.36
CA ASN A 12 10.93 12.62 -3.78
C ASN A 12 11.52 11.48 -2.94
N LEU A 13 12.61 10.86 -3.41
CA LEU A 13 13.21 9.71 -2.74
C LEU A 13 13.76 10.04 -1.34
N ASP A 14 14.08 11.30 -1.06
CA ASP A 14 14.54 11.74 0.25
C ASP A 14 13.42 11.66 1.32
N GLU A 15 12.16 11.54 0.87
CA GLU A 15 10.97 11.38 1.73
C GLU A 15 10.44 9.93 1.77
N VAL A 16 11.12 8.98 1.13
CA VAL A 16 10.70 7.57 1.06
C VAL A 16 11.39 6.77 2.16
N GLU A 17 10.61 6.30 3.14
CA GLU A 17 11.11 5.43 4.23
C GLU A 17 11.35 3.98 3.78
N TYR A 18 10.53 3.46 2.86
CA TYR A 18 10.60 2.08 2.39
C TYR A 18 10.00 1.94 0.99
N ILE A 19 10.66 1.18 0.11
CA ILE A 19 10.16 0.84 -1.23
C ILE A 19 10.46 -0.62 -1.54
N THR A 20 9.47 -1.34 -2.06
CA THR A 20 9.62 -2.72 -2.51
C THR A 20 8.55 -3.07 -3.54
N GLU A 21 8.74 -4.19 -4.21
CA GLU A 21 7.81 -4.74 -5.20
C GLU A 21 7.31 -6.10 -4.72
N THR A 22 6.04 -6.42 -4.97
CA THR A 22 5.47 -7.74 -4.70
C THR A 22 4.75 -8.28 -5.93
N THR A 23 4.84 -9.59 -6.14
CA THR A 23 4.28 -10.23 -7.33
C THR A 23 2.79 -10.53 -7.15
N LEU A 24 1.98 -10.09 -8.12
CA LEU A 24 0.57 -10.48 -8.21
C LEU A 24 0.45 -11.96 -8.60
N THR A 25 -0.25 -12.75 -7.77
CA THR A 25 -0.64 -14.12 -8.11
C THR A 25 -2.12 -14.17 -8.50
N ILE A 26 -2.40 -14.74 -9.68
CA ILE A 26 -3.77 -14.96 -10.19
C ILE A 26 -4.04 -16.48 -10.25
N ARG A 27 -5.09 -16.93 -9.55
CA ARG A 27 -5.56 -18.33 -9.61
C ARG A 27 -7.09 -18.35 -9.68
N GLY A 28 -7.61 -18.68 -10.86
CA GLY A 28 -9.05 -18.59 -11.14
C GLY A 28 -9.56 -17.16 -10.91
N THR A 29 -10.56 -17.00 -10.04
CA THR A 29 -11.12 -15.69 -9.69
C THR A 29 -10.34 -14.95 -8.60
N ARG A 30 -9.35 -15.58 -7.96
CA ARG A 30 -8.57 -14.99 -6.86
C ARG A 30 -7.38 -14.20 -7.39
N ARG A 31 -7.23 -12.97 -6.92
CA ARG A 31 -6.08 -12.08 -7.16
C ARG A 31 -5.49 -11.74 -5.80
N ARG A 32 -4.21 -12.05 -5.59
CA ARG A 32 -3.53 -11.88 -4.31
C ARG A 32 -2.17 -11.25 -4.53
N THR A 33 -1.82 -10.32 -3.68
CA THR A 33 -0.45 -9.88 -3.49
C THR A 33 -0.11 -9.96 -2.01
N THR A 34 1.18 -10.14 -1.72
CA THR A 34 1.70 -10.07 -0.36
C THR A 34 1.80 -8.61 0.05
N VAL A 35 1.34 -8.28 1.26
CA VAL A 35 1.67 -7.00 1.91
C VAL A 35 3.05 -7.17 2.55
N PRO A 36 4.06 -6.34 2.23
CA PRO A 36 5.39 -6.47 2.80
C PRO A 36 5.39 -6.41 4.33
N LYS A 37 6.32 -7.13 4.97
CA LYS A 37 6.43 -7.21 6.43
C LYS A 37 6.61 -5.82 7.04
N GLU A 38 7.45 -4.99 6.44
CA GLU A 38 7.76 -3.64 6.89
C GLU A 38 6.52 -2.75 6.91
N ILE A 39 5.62 -2.91 5.93
CA ILE A 39 4.34 -2.19 5.90
C ILE A 39 3.39 -2.71 6.99
N VAL A 40 3.31 -4.03 7.19
CA VAL A 40 2.48 -4.65 8.24
C VAL A 40 2.91 -4.16 9.63
N GLU A 41 4.21 -4.18 9.91
CA GLU A 41 4.76 -3.76 11.20
C GLU A 41 4.64 -2.25 11.41
N HIS A 42 4.97 -1.42 10.41
CA HIS A 42 4.88 0.04 10.51
C HIS A 42 3.47 0.52 10.87
N PHE A 43 2.43 -0.06 10.26
CA PHE A 43 1.04 0.32 10.54
C PHE A 43 0.38 -0.51 11.66
N GLY A 44 1.07 -1.53 12.18
CA GLY A 44 0.52 -2.45 13.18
C GLY A 44 -0.70 -3.24 12.69
N LEU A 45 -0.70 -3.63 11.41
CA LEU A 45 -1.82 -4.33 10.78
C LEU A 45 -1.98 -5.75 11.34
N LYS A 46 -3.23 -6.20 11.40
CA LYS A 46 -3.61 -7.53 11.88
C LYS A 46 -4.48 -8.26 10.88
N ASP A 47 -4.58 -9.57 11.05
CA ASP A 47 -5.49 -10.41 10.28
C ASP A 47 -6.93 -9.86 10.37
N GLY A 48 -7.54 -9.65 9.21
CA GLY A 48 -8.88 -9.08 9.09
C GLY A 48 -8.91 -7.56 8.88
N ASP A 49 -7.80 -6.84 9.09
CA ASP A 49 -7.68 -5.44 8.68
C ASP A 49 -7.82 -5.31 7.17
N ARG A 50 -8.35 -4.15 6.73
CA ARG A 50 -8.64 -3.91 5.33
C ARG A 50 -7.59 -3.01 4.72
N ILE A 51 -7.25 -3.28 3.47
CA ILE A 51 -6.45 -2.39 2.61
C ILE A 51 -7.37 -1.76 1.58
N ARG A 52 -7.29 -0.44 1.41
CA ARG A 52 -8.06 0.29 0.41
C ARG A 52 -7.17 0.56 -0.81
N TRP A 53 -7.71 0.25 -1.98
CA TRP A 53 -7.12 0.51 -3.28
C TRP A 53 -7.91 1.65 -3.93
N ILE A 54 -7.21 2.69 -4.40
CA ILE A 54 -7.81 3.85 -5.05
C ILE A 54 -7.16 3.99 -6.42
N LEU A 55 -7.93 3.69 -7.47
CA LEU A 55 -7.53 3.88 -8.86
C LEU A 55 -7.99 5.27 -9.34
N PHE A 56 -7.05 6.09 -9.77
CA PHE A 56 -7.32 7.40 -10.33
C PHE A 56 -7.50 7.30 -11.86
N LYS A 57 -8.16 8.31 -12.45
CA LYS A 57 -8.43 8.35 -13.90
C LYS A 57 -7.16 8.44 -14.76
N ASP A 58 -6.06 8.91 -14.17
CA ASP A 58 -4.73 9.00 -14.78
C ASP A 58 -3.95 7.66 -14.71
N ASN A 59 -4.59 6.59 -14.23
CA ASN A 59 -4.02 5.25 -14.00
C ASN A 59 -3.03 5.17 -12.83
N THR A 60 -2.91 6.21 -12.01
CA THR A 60 -2.19 6.12 -10.74
C THR A 60 -3.00 5.27 -9.75
N LEU A 61 -2.30 4.42 -9.00
CA LEU A 61 -2.88 3.59 -7.95
C LEU A 61 -2.29 4.00 -6.60
N ILE A 62 -3.15 4.33 -5.64
CA ILE A 62 -2.75 4.49 -4.24
C ILE A 62 -3.34 3.35 -3.41
N ILE A 63 -2.50 2.76 -2.55
CA ILE A 63 -2.87 1.75 -1.58
C ILE A 63 -2.73 2.37 -0.18
N VAL A 64 -3.80 2.35 0.61
CA VAL A 64 -3.78 2.84 1.99
C VAL A 64 -4.32 1.80 2.96
N PRO A 65 -3.69 1.60 4.14
CA PRO A 65 -4.27 0.76 5.18
C PRO A 65 -5.54 1.42 5.74
N LYS A 66 -6.61 0.63 5.92
CA LYS A 66 -7.82 1.05 6.62
C LYS A 66 -7.77 0.55 8.05
N ILE A 67 -7.20 1.36 8.93
CA ILE A 67 -7.14 1.08 10.36
C ILE A 67 -8.42 1.62 11.01
N ASP A 68 -9.39 0.73 11.28
CA ASP A 68 -10.56 1.11 12.07
C ASP A 68 -10.14 1.18 13.55
N ARG A 69 -9.57 2.32 13.95
CA ARG A 69 -9.36 2.66 15.36
C ARG A 69 -10.72 2.92 15.99
N LYS A 70 -11.50 1.88 16.30
CA LYS A 70 -12.54 2.04 17.32
C LYS A 70 -11.79 2.46 18.58
N ALA A 71 -12.00 3.70 18.99
CA ALA A 71 -11.43 4.27 20.19
C ALA A 71 -11.52 3.22 21.30
N SER A 72 -10.37 2.82 21.83
CA SER A 72 -10.29 2.11 23.09
C SER A 72 -10.96 2.99 24.13
N LYS A 73 -12.27 2.80 24.32
CA LYS A 73 -12.96 3.27 25.51
C LYS A 73 -12.34 2.49 26.66
N LYS A 74 -11.46 3.19 27.37
CA LYS A 74 -10.96 2.81 28.68
C LYS A 74 -12.10 2.88 29.68
#